data_AF-A0A848F8B8-F1
#
_entry.id   AF-A0A848F8B8-F1
#
_cell.length_a   1.000
_cell.length_b   1.000
_cell.length_c   1.000
_cell.angle_alpha   90.00
_cell.angle_beta   90.00
_cell.angle_gamma   90.00
#
_symmetry.space_group_name_H-M   'P 1'
#
loop_
_entity.id
_entity.type
_entity.pdbx_description
1 polymer ?
#
loop_
_entity_poly.entity_id
_entity_poly.type
_entity_poly.pdbx_seq_one_letter_code
_entity_poly.pdbx_strand_id
1 'polypeptide(L)'
;MRELWLGLTGIYNLFHARALTPELVAKISRKPADVAQAGYERLLELRRLHVALDSAVRDAYGWQDLDLGHDFFEVETLPEKDRVRFTISPTARRELLRRLLVLNHERAEAEKLQAAQAPKSTAKKAGKRRPGVDVQTGELFGELQRSES
;
A
#
# COMPACT_ATOMS: atom_id res chain seq x y z
N MET A 1 -5.19 1.65 -22.17
CA MET A 1 -5.77 0.84 -21.07
C MET A 1 -7.20 0.44 -21.35
N ARG A 2 -8.14 1.36 -21.66
CA ARG A 2 -9.53 1.01 -22.02
C ARG A 2 -9.64 0.04 -23.21
N GLU A 3 -8.67 0.03 -24.12
CA GLU A 3 -8.64 -0.87 -25.29
C GLU A 3 -8.18 -2.30 -24.97
N LEU A 4 -7.40 -2.50 -23.90
CA LEU A 4 -6.94 -3.85 -23.50
C LEU A 4 -8.06 -4.68 -22.85
N TRP A 5 -9.15 -4.05 -22.39
CA TRP A 5 -10.28 -4.73 -21.72
C TRP A 5 -9.80 -5.73 -20.65
N LEU A 6 -8.76 -5.37 -19.90
CA LEU A 6 -8.25 -6.16 -18.79
C LEU A 6 -8.94 -5.76 -17.49
N GLY A 7 -9.33 -6.74 -16.69
CA GLY A 7 -9.73 -6.52 -15.29
C GLY A 7 -8.53 -6.12 -14.43
N LEU A 8 -8.79 -5.62 -13.21
CA LEU A 8 -7.76 -5.16 -12.27
C LEU A 8 -6.70 -6.24 -12.00
N THR A 9 -7.12 -7.49 -11.83
CA THR A 9 -6.22 -8.63 -11.63
C THR A 9 -5.28 -8.86 -12.82
N GLY A 10 -5.77 -8.68 -14.04
CA GLY A 10 -4.95 -8.84 -15.24
C GLY A 10 -3.87 -7.75 -15.35
N ILE A 11 -4.26 -6.51 -15.05
CA ILE A 11 -3.33 -5.38 -15.00
C ILE A 11 -2.30 -5.57 -13.89
N TYR A 12 -2.74 -5.98 -12.70
CA TYR A 12 -1.89 -6.25 -11.55
C TYR A 12 -0.83 -7.31 -11.86
N ASN A 13 -1.23 -8.44 -12.45
CA ASN A 13 -0.32 -9.52 -12.81
C ASN A 13 0.72 -9.06 -13.85
N LEU A 14 0.28 -8.33 -14.88
CA LEU A 14 1.19 -7.78 -15.89
C LEU A 14 2.13 -6.72 -15.30
N PHE A 15 1.63 -5.88 -14.41
CA PHE A 15 2.43 -4.87 -13.72
C PHE A 15 3.57 -5.52 -12.92
N HIS A 16 3.33 -6.66 -12.28
CA HIS A 16 4.35 -7.41 -11.54
C HIS A 16 5.11 -8.46 -12.35
N ALA A 17 4.85 -8.59 -13.66
CA ALA A 17 5.59 -9.52 -14.51
C ALA A 17 7.01 -9.04 -14.77
N ARG A 18 8.02 -9.78 -14.28
CA ARG A 18 9.45 -9.45 -14.45
C ARG A 18 9.86 -9.37 -15.93
N ALA A 19 9.50 -10.39 -16.70
CA ALA A 19 9.71 -10.44 -18.14
C ALA A 19 8.45 -9.97 -18.88
N LEU A 20 8.15 -8.67 -18.79
CA LEU A 20 7.04 -8.08 -19.53
C LEU A 20 7.44 -7.97 -21.02
N THR A 21 6.63 -8.54 -21.90
CA THR A 21 6.79 -8.42 -23.36
C THR A 21 5.45 -8.13 -24.04
N PRO A 22 5.44 -7.55 -25.25
CA PRO A 22 4.21 -7.32 -26.01
C PRO A 22 3.42 -8.62 -26.27
N GLU A 23 4.10 -9.75 -26.48
CA GLU A 23 3.48 -11.06 -26.71
C GLU A 23 2.78 -11.58 -25.45
N LEU A 24 3.40 -11.37 -24.28
CA LEU A 24 2.78 -11.73 -23.00
C LEU A 24 1.51 -10.90 -22.77
N VAL A 25 1.56 -9.61 -23.09
CA VAL A 25 0.39 -8.72 -23.02
C VAL A 25 -0.70 -9.22 -23.98
N ALA A 26 -0.36 -9.52 -25.24
CA ALA A 26 -1.30 -10.05 -26.24
C ALA A 26 -1.97 -11.35 -25.78
N LYS A 27 -1.18 -12.27 -25.20
CA LYS A 27 -1.65 -13.55 -24.66
C LYS A 27 -2.66 -13.35 -23.52
N ILE A 28 -2.38 -12.44 -22.60
CA ILE A 28 -3.22 -12.20 -21.42
C ILE A 28 -4.47 -11.40 -21.78
N SER A 29 -4.34 -10.39 -22.65
CA SER A 29 -5.48 -9.56 -23.08
C SER A 29 -6.33 -10.19 -24.19
N ARG A 30 -5.82 -11.22 -24.88
CA ARG A 30 -6.43 -11.82 -26.08
C ARG A 30 -6.78 -10.76 -27.14
N LYS A 31 -5.85 -9.83 -27.36
CA LYS A 31 -5.98 -8.69 -28.28
C LYS A 31 -4.99 -8.78 -29.43
N PRO A 32 -5.26 -8.09 -30.56
CA PRO A 32 -4.30 -8.00 -31.65
C PRO A 32 -2.99 -7.31 -31.22
N ALA A 33 -1.93 -7.54 -31.99
CA ALA A 33 -0.57 -7.18 -31.63
C ALA A 33 -0.35 -5.66 -31.47
N ASP A 34 -1.05 -4.85 -32.27
CA ASP A 34 -1.05 -3.39 -32.19
C ASP A 34 -1.56 -2.88 -30.83
N VAL A 35 -2.70 -3.40 -30.38
CA VAL A 35 -3.29 -3.05 -29.07
C VAL A 35 -2.43 -3.58 -27.93
N ALA A 36 -1.83 -4.76 -28.09
CA ALA A 36 -0.94 -5.35 -27.09
C ALA A 36 0.36 -4.55 -26.93
N GLN A 37 0.95 -4.07 -28.03
CA GLN A 37 2.12 -3.20 -28.03
C GLN A 37 1.83 -1.88 -27.29
N ALA A 38 0.71 -1.23 -27.61
CA ALA A 38 0.29 -0.01 -26.89
C ALA A 38 0.02 -0.30 -25.40
N GLY A 39 -0.46 -1.50 -25.06
CA GLY A 39 -0.64 -1.93 -23.68
C GLY A 39 0.66 -2.13 -22.92
N TYR A 40 1.64 -2.74 -23.57
CA TYR A 40 3.00 -2.92 -23.07
C TYR A 40 3.64 -1.58 -22.70
N GLU A 41 3.63 -0.62 -23.61
CA GLU A 41 4.19 0.72 -23.37
C GLU A 41 3.50 1.44 -22.22
N ARG A 42 2.17 1.34 -22.12
CA ARG A 42 1.41 1.93 -21.01
C ARG A 42 1.70 1.27 -19.66
N LEU A 43 2.01 -0.03 -19.63
CA LEU A 43 2.41 -0.72 -18.40
C LEU A 43 3.81 -0.28 -17.93
N LEU A 44 4.74 -0.05 -18.86
CA LEU A 44 6.04 0.53 -18.53
C LEU A 44 5.87 1.96 -18.00
N GLU A 45 5.02 2.76 -18.64
CA GLU A 45 4.72 4.11 -18.15
C GLU A 45 4.06 4.07 -16.78
N LEU A 46 3.16 3.11 -16.52
CA LEU A 46 2.57 2.91 -15.21
C LEU A 46 3.63 2.61 -14.14
N ARG A 47 4.62 1.76 -14.44
CA ARG A 47 5.75 1.50 -13.52
C ARG A 47 6.56 2.77 -13.26
N ARG A 48 6.86 3.54 -14.30
CA ARG A 48 7.60 4.81 -14.18
C ARG A 48 6.85 5.82 -13.30
N LEU A 49 5.54 5.99 -13.54
CA LEU A 49 4.70 6.87 -12.74
C LEU A 49 4.57 6.40 -11.29
N HIS A 50 4.55 5.09 -11.05
CA HIS A 50 4.53 4.54 -9.70
C HIS A 50 5.81 4.88 -8.92
N VAL A 51 6.98 4.73 -9.55
CA VAL A 51 8.26 5.15 -8.94
C VAL A 51 8.28 6.65 -8.65
N ALA A 52 7.80 7.46 -9.58
CA ALA A 52 7.72 8.91 -9.41
C ALA A 52 6.77 9.31 -8.27
N LEU A 53 5.63 8.63 -8.15
CA LEU A 53 4.68 8.84 -7.06
C LEU A 53 5.31 8.53 -5.71
N ASP A 54 5.91 7.35 -5.56
CA ASP A 54 6.52 6.94 -4.28
C ASP A 54 7.67 7.89 -3.89
N SER A 55 8.46 8.33 -4.87
CA SER A 55 9.53 9.32 -4.65
C SER A 55 8.97 10.67 -4.21
N ALA A 56 7.90 11.15 -4.85
CA ALA A 56 7.25 12.40 -4.46
C ALA A 56 6.64 12.32 -3.04
N VAL A 57 6.05 11.19 -2.68
CA VAL A 57 5.52 10.95 -1.32
C VAL A 57 6.66 10.94 -0.31
N ARG A 58 7.73 10.18 -0.56
CA ARG A 58 8.94 10.17 0.28
C ARG A 58 9.48 11.58 0.50
N ASP A 59 9.57 12.37 -0.56
CA ASP A 59 10.12 13.72 -0.50
C ASP A 59 9.19 14.67 0.28
N ALA A 60 7.87 14.50 0.19
CA ALA A 60 6.90 15.26 0.98
C ALA A 60 7.02 14.99 2.49
N TYR A 61 7.48 13.80 2.89
CA TYR A 61 7.81 13.47 4.28
C TYR A 61 9.22 13.96 4.70
N GLY A 62 10.01 14.53 3.79
CA GLY A 62 11.39 14.97 4.06
C GLY A 62 12.38 13.81 4.16
N TRP A 63 12.12 12.69 3.49
CA TRP A 63 12.93 11.47 3.55
C TRP A 63 13.79 11.26 2.31
N GLN A 64 14.38 12.34 1.76
CA GLN A 64 15.18 12.25 0.54
C GLN A 64 16.42 11.35 0.68
N ASP A 65 16.85 11.08 1.92
CA ASP A 65 17.95 10.18 2.28
C ASP A 65 17.60 8.69 2.11
N LEU A 66 16.31 8.37 1.99
CA LEU A 66 15.84 7.00 1.81
C LEU A 66 15.86 6.64 0.31
N ASP A 67 16.79 5.76 -0.08
CA ASP A 67 16.72 5.11 -1.39
C ASP A 67 15.63 4.04 -1.39
N LEU A 68 14.61 4.20 -2.24
CA LEU A 68 13.51 3.25 -2.37
C LEU A 68 13.94 2.01 -3.15
N GLY A 69 14.88 2.15 -4.10
CA GLY A 69 15.43 1.06 -4.91
C GLY A 69 14.34 0.15 -5.51
N HIS A 70 13.44 0.70 -6.34
CA HIS A 70 12.36 -0.08 -6.96
C HIS A 70 12.91 -1.15 -7.91
N ASP A 71 12.57 -2.40 -7.65
CA ASP A 71 12.91 -3.54 -8.50
C ASP A 71 11.94 -4.71 -8.20
N PHE A 72 12.22 -5.89 -8.74
CA PHE A 72 11.49 -7.11 -8.47
C PHE A 72 12.05 -7.80 -7.23
N PHE A 73 11.32 -7.67 -6.12
CA PHE A 73 11.67 -8.32 -4.86
C PHE A 73 10.68 -9.41 -4.49
N GLU A 74 11.17 -10.36 -3.71
CA GLU A 74 10.36 -11.40 -3.12
C GLU A 74 9.61 -10.87 -1.89
N VAL A 75 8.31 -11.10 -1.86
CA VAL A 75 7.43 -10.72 -0.77
C VAL A 75 7.07 -11.97 0.02
N GLU A 76 7.69 -12.14 1.19
CA GLU A 76 7.59 -13.33 2.05
C GLU A 76 6.15 -13.70 2.45
N THR A 77 5.21 -12.75 2.42
CA THR A 77 3.81 -12.99 2.76
C THR A 77 3.03 -13.70 1.65
N LEU A 78 3.63 -13.93 0.48
CA LEU A 78 3.00 -14.62 -0.65
C LEU A 78 3.54 -16.05 -0.82
N PRO A 79 2.74 -16.97 -1.38
CA PRO A 79 3.19 -18.31 -1.73
C PRO A 79 4.40 -18.27 -2.67
N GLU A 80 5.32 -19.23 -2.53
CA GLU A 80 6.58 -19.29 -3.29
C GLU A 80 6.39 -19.16 -4.81
N LYS A 81 5.29 -19.70 -5.33
CA LYS A 81 4.93 -19.67 -6.76
C LYS A 81 4.71 -18.25 -7.32
N ASP A 82 4.37 -17.28 -6.49
CA ASP A 82 4.00 -15.92 -6.92
C ASP A 82 4.63 -14.83 -6.02
N ARG A 83 5.82 -15.14 -5.48
CA ARG A 83 6.48 -14.33 -4.46
C ARG A 83 7.09 -13.04 -5.01
N VAL A 84 7.39 -12.98 -6.31
CA VAL A 84 8.12 -11.86 -6.92
C VAL A 84 7.18 -10.75 -7.34
N ARG A 85 7.43 -9.53 -6.84
CA ARG A 85 6.65 -8.33 -7.14
C ARG A 85 7.55 -7.14 -7.45
N PHE A 86 7.16 -6.34 -8.44
CA PHE A 86 7.72 -4.99 -8.61
C PHE A 86 7.36 -4.12 -7.41
N THR A 87 8.34 -3.77 -6.58
CA THR A 87 8.15 -3.04 -5.31
C THR A 87 9.47 -2.38 -4.87
N ILE A 88 9.45 -1.65 -3.76
CA ILE A 88 10.64 -1.06 -3.15
C ILE A 88 11.51 -2.13 -2.48
N SER A 89 12.79 -1.82 -2.29
CA SER A 89 13.72 -2.74 -1.64
C SER A 89 13.25 -3.16 -0.24
N PRO A 90 13.52 -4.42 0.20
CA PRO A 90 13.14 -4.87 1.53
C PRO A 90 13.75 -4.01 2.65
N THR A 91 14.95 -3.49 2.43
CA THR A 91 15.63 -2.54 3.32
C THR A 91 14.86 -1.22 3.40
N ALA A 92 14.48 -0.63 2.26
CA ALA A 92 13.70 0.60 2.23
C ALA A 92 12.32 0.42 2.86
N ARG A 93 11.66 -0.72 2.61
CA ARG A 93 10.37 -1.04 3.23
C ARG A 93 10.46 -1.06 4.76
N ARG A 94 11.49 -1.71 5.32
CA ARG A 94 11.70 -1.76 6.78
C ARG A 94 11.97 -0.37 7.36
N GLU A 95 12.81 0.43 6.68
CA GLU A 95 13.10 1.80 7.08
C GLU A 95 11.83 2.66 7.09
N LEU A 96 11.06 2.61 6.01
CA LEU A 96 9.81 3.34 5.84
C LEU A 96 8.80 2.97 6.94
N LEU A 97 8.62 1.66 7.21
CA LEU A 97 7.74 1.20 8.28
C LEU A 97 8.18 1.71 9.65
N ARG A 98 9.50 1.76 9.93
CA ARG A 98 10.02 2.30 11.18
C ARG A 98 9.71 3.79 11.32
N ARG A 99 9.95 4.59 10.28
CA ARG A 99 9.67 6.04 10.29
C ARG A 99 8.18 6.31 10.46
N LEU A 100 7.33 5.56 9.76
CA LEU A 100 5.87 5.66 9.92
C LEU A 100 5.41 5.27 11.33
N LEU A 101 6.02 4.26 11.94
CA LEU A 101 5.68 3.85 13.29
C LEU A 101 6.00 4.96 14.31
N VAL A 102 7.16 5.60 14.19
CA VAL A 102 7.53 6.75 15.04
C VAL A 102 6.53 7.89 14.88
N LEU A 103 6.22 8.30 13.64
CA LEU A 103 5.23 9.35 13.38
C LEU A 103 3.84 9.00 13.91
N ASN A 104 3.45 7.73 13.84
CA ASN A 104 2.17 7.27 14.36
C ASN A 104 2.12 7.40 15.89
N HIS A 105 3.18 7.01 16.60
CA HIS A 105 3.26 7.20 18.05
C HIS A 105 3.19 8.68 18.45
N GLU A 106 3.92 9.56 17.76
CA GLU A 106 3.89 11.01 18.01
C GLU A 106 2.47 11.59 17.84
N ARG A 107 1.78 11.20 16.76
CA ARG A 107 0.39 11.61 16.51
C ARG A 107 -0.57 11.05 17.56
N ALA A 108 -0.42 9.79 17.93
CA ALA A 108 -1.26 9.16 18.95
C ALA A 108 -1.11 9.84 20.32
N GLU A 109 0.10 10.23 20.71
CA GLU A 109 0.32 10.99 21.95
C GLU A 109 -0.29 12.40 21.87
N ALA A 110 -0.14 13.09 20.73
CA ALA A 110 -0.78 14.39 20.51
C ALA A 110 -2.32 14.29 20.56
N GLU A 111 -2.90 13.25 19.96
CA GLU A 111 -4.34 12.99 19.99
C GLU A 111 -4.84 12.65 21.39
N LYS A 112 -4.09 11.86 22.17
CA LYS A 112 -4.42 11.57 23.59
C LYS A 112 -4.44 12.85 24.43
N LEU A 113 -3.47 13.73 24.24
CA LEU A 113 -3.40 15.02 24.94
C LEU A 113 -4.57 15.92 24.54
N GLN A 114 -4.92 15.98 23.26
CA GLN A 114 -6.08 16.74 22.77
C GLN A 114 -7.40 16.15 23.27
N ALA A 115 -7.55 14.83 23.31
CA ALA A 115 -8.73 14.15 23.85
C ALA A 115 -8.86 14.37 25.37
N ALA A 116 -7.75 14.49 26.10
CA ALA A 116 -7.76 14.85 27.52
C ALA A 116 -8.11 16.32 27.77
N GLN A 117 -7.83 17.21 26.81
CA GLN A 117 -8.14 18.65 26.87
C GLN A 117 -9.52 19.00 26.29
N ALA A 118 -10.15 18.09 25.55
CA ALA A 118 -11.50 18.29 25.06
C ALA A 118 -12.47 18.47 26.26
N PRO A 119 -13.29 19.53 26.29
CA PRO A 119 -14.23 19.72 27.37
C PRO A 119 -15.15 18.50 27.43
N LYS A 120 -15.27 17.89 28.62
CA LYS A 120 -16.26 16.84 28.89
C LYS A 120 -17.64 17.44 28.64
N SER A 121 -18.13 17.37 27.40
CA SER A 121 -19.50 17.74 27.10
C SER A 121 -20.38 16.84 27.94
N THR A 122 -21.06 17.43 28.92
CA THR A 122 -22.07 16.75 29.74
C THR A 122 -23.24 16.38 28.83
N ALA A 123 -23.13 15.28 28.11
CA ALA A 123 -24.23 14.73 27.33
C ALA A 123 -25.24 14.12 28.31
N LYS A 124 -26.28 14.90 28.61
CA LYS A 124 -27.49 14.46 29.31
C LYS A 124 -28.04 13.19 28.64
N LYS A 125 -28.35 12.19 29.46
CA LYS A 125 -29.08 10.97 29.10
C LYS A 125 -30.42 11.32 28.41
N ALA A 126 -30.61 10.86 27.18
CA ALA A 126 -31.94 10.58 26.63
C ALA A 126 -31.78 9.42 25.62
N GLY A 127 -32.31 8.25 25.97
CA GLY A 127 -32.05 7.00 25.25
C GLY A 127 -33.01 6.71 24.09
N LYS A 128 -32.60 5.79 23.22
CA LYS A 128 -33.36 4.55 22.89
C LYS A 128 -32.44 3.59 22.12
N ARG A 129 -32.28 2.38 22.64
CA ARG A 129 -31.50 1.28 22.05
C ARG A 129 -32.14 0.81 20.73
N ARG A 130 -31.31 0.45 19.75
CA ARG A 130 -31.57 -0.60 18.75
C ARG A 130 -30.31 -1.49 18.64
N PRO A 131 -30.45 -2.82 18.50
CA PRO A 131 -29.33 -3.76 18.64
C PRO A 131 -28.49 -3.81 17.35
N GLY A 132 -27.20 -4.09 17.52
CA GLY A 132 -26.15 -3.88 16.54
C GLY A 132 -25.82 -5.04 15.62
N VAL A 133 -24.86 -4.77 14.73
CA VAL A 133 -23.91 -5.74 14.19
C VAL A 133 -22.53 -5.07 14.31
N ASP A 134 -21.63 -5.77 15.00
CA ASP A 134 -20.28 -5.36 15.38
C ASP A 134 -19.42 -4.97 14.18
N VAL A 135 -18.92 -3.73 14.20
CA VAL A 135 -17.67 -3.40 13.50
C VAL A 135 -16.60 -3.38 14.58
N GLN A 136 -15.89 -4.50 14.71
CA GLN A 136 -14.63 -4.56 15.47
C GLN A 136 -13.64 -3.58 14.82
N THR A 137 -13.68 -2.34 15.27
CA THR A 137 -12.66 -1.33 15.01
C THR A 137 -11.97 -1.10 16.35
N GLY A 138 -10.95 -1.89 16.63
CA GLY A 138 -10.21 -1.76 17.86
C GLY A 138 -9.20 -2.89 18.02
N GLU A 139 -7.94 -2.50 18.20
CA GLU A 139 -6.82 -3.34 18.68
C GLU A 139 -6.12 -4.23 17.63
N LEU A 140 -5.45 -3.61 16.65
CA LEU A 140 -4.45 -4.31 15.83
C LEU A 140 -2.98 -4.11 16.31
N PHE A 141 -2.74 -3.26 17.31
CA PHE A 141 -1.36 -2.92 17.74
C PHE A 141 -1.19 -2.76 19.28
N GLY A 142 -2.03 -3.42 20.08
CA GLY A 142 -2.06 -3.24 21.54
C GLY A 142 -1.19 -4.16 22.40
N GLU A 143 -0.65 -5.26 21.87
CA GLU A 143 -0.21 -6.38 22.73
C GLU A 143 1.28 -6.81 22.64
N LEU A 144 2.18 -5.98 22.12
CA LEU A 144 3.61 -6.36 22.02
C LEU A 144 4.56 -5.73 23.04
N GLN A 145 4.06 -5.17 24.15
CA GLN A 145 4.92 -4.58 25.20
C GLN A 145 4.66 -5.06 26.64
N ARG A 146 4.11 -6.26 26.84
CA ARG A 146 4.01 -6.86 28.19
C ARG A 146 4.57 -8.27 28.22
N SER A 147 5.88 -8.42 28.06
CA SER A 147 6.59 -9.61 28.53
C SER A 147 8.10 -9.38 28.65
N GLU A 148 8.54 -8.44 29.48
CA GLU A 148 9.83 -8.58 30.16
C GLU A 148 9.68 -8.06 31.60
N SER A 149 9.68 -9.00 32.54
CA SER A 149 9.97 -8.82 33.96
C SER A 149 10.73 -10.05 34.41
#